data_AF-A0A2V9Z6E9-F1
#
_entry.id   AF-A0A2V9Z6E9-F1
#
_cell.length_a   1.000
_cell.length_b   1.000
_cell.length_c   1.000
_cell.angle_alpha   90.00
_cell.angle_beta   90.00
_cell.angle_gamma   90.00
#
_symmetry.space_group_name_H-M   'P 1'
#
loop_
_entity.id
_entity.type
_entity.pdbx_description
1 polymer ?
#
loop_
_entity_poly.entity_id
_entity_poly.type
_entity_poly.pdbx_seq_one_letter_code
_entity_poly.pdbx_strand_id
1 'polypeptide(L)'
;GTMVLAAAIIPSVATGLPFAQVADAIALIGLFATARVFMALAAMDVGTAFGTLGARREMMIGFLAEPALLMVLFNTFLLSGSTALPRLVETYRSHPSLIEPSLLFAAVAFLMVLLAENARIPIDNPVTHLELTMIHEAMLLEYSARHLALMEWAASLKLFNYACIGFALFLPWGIATRTTSNVLGLIIAVAALAGKLIVAGAALALIETLSAKLRIFRAPEYLATAFILAVLGLLVHLLLGGQA
;
A
#
# COMPACT_ATOMS: atom_id res chain seq x y z
N GLY A 1 -0.29 12.54 -11.10
CA GLY A 1 1.15 12.87 -11.05
C GLY A 1 1.88 12.00 -10.04
N THR A 2 1.66 12.25 -8.75
CA THR A 2 2.28 11.52 -7.63
C THR A 2 2.13 10.00 -7.71
N MET A 3 0.93 9.47 -7.97
CA MET A 3 0.70 8.02 -8.08
C MET A 3 1.42 7.35 -9.26
N VAL A 4 1.61 8.09 -10.36
CA VAL A 4 2.38 7.61 -11.52
C VAL A 4 3.87 7.56 -11.19
N LEU A 5 4.37 8.58 -10.50
CA LEU A 5 5.75 8.60 -10.03
C LEU A 5 6.00 7.45 -9.04
N ALA A 6 5.08 7.19 -8.11
CA ALA A 6 5.17 6.05 -7.21
C ALA A 6 5.24 4.72 -7.98
N ALA A 7 4.38 4.53 -8.99
CA ALA A 7 4.40 3.33 -9.84
C ALA A 7 5.71 3.15 -10.61
N ALA A 8 6.37 4.24 -11.01
CA ALA A 8 7.67 4.21 -11.69
C ALA A 8 8.83 3.87 -10.74
N ILE A 9 8.69 4.20 -9.45
CA ILE A 9 9.70 3.96 -8.41
C ILE A 9 9.63 2.52 -7.87
N ILE A 10 8.42 1.99 -7.66
CA ILE A 10 8.22 0.66 -7.08
C ILE A 10 8.73 -0.42 -8.04
N PRO A 11 9.58 -1.37 -7.57
CA PRO A 11 10.11 -2.45 -8.41
C PRO A 11 9.04 -3.53 -8.67
N SER A 12 8.07 -3.22 -9.52
CA SER A 12 6.95 -4.12 -9.85
C SER A 12 7.34 -5.24 -10.83
N VAL A 13 8.22 -4.93 -11.78
CA VAL A 13 8.63 -5.86 -12.85
C VAL A 13 10.13 -6.18 -12.80
N ALA A 14 10.97 -5.18 -12.51
CA ALA A 14 12.42 -5.35 -12.48
C ALA A 14 13.12 -4.50 -11.41
N THR A 15 14.24 -4.99 -10.87
CA THR A 15 15.07 -4.24 -9.90
C THR A 15 16.03 -3.25 -10.55
N GLY A 16 16.25 -3.36 -11.87
CA GLY A 16 17.18 -2.53 -12.65
C GLY A 16 16.55 -1.32 -13.35
N LEU A 17 15.38 -0.85 -12.92
CA LEU A 17 14.70 0.30 -13.55
C LEU A 17 15.46 1.62 -13.31
N PRO A 18 15.32 2.64 -14.19
CA PRO A 18 16.06 3.90 -14.07
C PRO A 18 15.79 4.63 -12.74
N PHE A 19 14.56 4.52 -12.21
CA PHE A 19 14.19 5.11 -10.92
C PHE A 19 14.46 4.20 -9.72
N ALA A 20 15.01 2.99 -9.93
CA ALA A 20 15.27 2.04 -8.85
C ALA A 20 16.30 2.56 -7.83
N GLN A 21 17.22 3.45 -8.24
CA GLN A 21 18.19 4.07 -7.33
C GLN A 21 17.55 5.09 -6.38
N VAL A 22 16.40 5.66 -6.76
CA VAL A 22 15.62 6.63 -5.97
C VAL A 22 14.49 5.93 -5.20
N ALA A 23 14.38 4.59 -5.32
CA ALA A 23 13.34 3.78 -4.72
C ALA A 23 13.55 3.49 -3.22
N ASP A 24 13.58 4.57 -2.44
CA ASP A 24 13.49 4.53 -0.99
C ASP A 24 12.01 4.45 -0.58
N ALA A 25 11.67 3.49 0.28
CA ALA A 25 10.30 3.35 0.77
C ALA A 25 9.87 4.50 1.72
N ILE A 26 10.79 5.21 2.37
CA ILE A 26 10.46 6.44 3.12
C ILE A 26 9.99 7.54 2.17
N ALA A 27 10.66 7.69 1.03
CA ALA A 27 10.25 8.67 0.01
C ALA A 27 8.87 8.34 -0.58
N LEU A 28 8.55 7.05 -0.76
CA LEU A 28 7.23 6.61 -1.21
C LEU A 28 6.11 6.97 -0.22
N ILE A 29 6.35 6.83 1.08
CA ILE A 29 5.38 7.26 2.11
C ILE A 29 5.17 8.77 2.02
N GLY A 30 6.24 9.55 1.91
CA GLY A 30 6.14 11.01 1.73
C GLY A 30 5.36 11.40 0.46
N LEU A 31 5.51 10.63 -0.61
CA LEU A 31 4.76 10.83 -1.86
C LEU A 31 3.28 10.51 -1.71
N PHE A 32 2.91 9.45 -0.97
CA PHE A 32 1.53 9.15 -0.63
C PHE A 32 0.90 10.20 0.29
N ALA A 33 1.64 10.65 1.32
CA ALA A 33 1.21 11.72 2.22
C ALA A 33 0.92 13.01 1.44
N THR A 34 1.84 13.39 0.54
CA THR A 34 1.69 14.56 -0.34
C THR A 34 0.47 14.42 -1.25
N ALA A 35 0.27 13.24 -1.85
CA ALA A 35 -0.92 12.98 -2.65
C ALA A 35 -2.22 13.15 -1.83
N ARG A 36 -2.25 12.66 -0.59
CA ARG A 36 -3.40 12.81 0.31
C ARG A 36 -3.68 14.28 0.64
N VAL A 37 -2.65 15.07 0.91
CA VAL A 37 -2.80 16.51 1.15
C VAL A 37 -3.44 17.21 -0.05
N PHE A 38 -2.97 16.95 -1.27
CA PHE A 38 -3.57 17.54 -2.47
C PHE A 38 -5.01 17.07 -2.69
N MET A 39 -5.33 15.80 -2.44
CA MET A 39 -6.70 15.28 -2.51
C MET A 39 -7.62 15.96 -1.50
N ALA A 40 -7.16 16.12 -0.25
CA ALA A 40 -7.92 16.79 0.80
C ALA A 40 -8.16 18.27 0.49
N LEU A 41 -7.14 18.98 -0.01
CA LEU A 41 -7.28 20.37 -0.43
C LEU A 41 -8.25 20.51 -1.60
N ALA A 42 -8.15 19.63 -2.61
CA ALA A 42 -9.03 19.63 -3.76
C ALA A 42 -10.51 19.41 -3.34
N ALA A 43 -10.76 18.50 -2.41
CA ALA A 43 -12.10 18.27 -1.85
C ALA A 43 -12.64 19.46 -1.05
N MET A 44 -11.78 20.20 -0.33
CA MET A 44 -12.19 21.40 0.42
C MET A 44 -12.43 22.61 -0.49
N ASP A 45 -11.70 22.72 -1.60
CA ASP A 45 -11.79 23.83 -2.56
C ASP A 45 -13.16 23.89 -3.27
N VAL A 46 -13.84 22.76 -3.38
CA VAL A 46 -15.20 22.72 -3.93
C VAL A 46 -16.21 23.45 -3.03
N GLY A 47 -15.90 23.66 -1.75
CA GLY A 47 -16.69 24.48 -0.84
C GLY A 47 -17.98 23.83 -0.33
N THR A 48 -18.15 22.52 -0.48
CA THR A 48 -19.32 21.78 0.00
C THR A 48 -19.09 21.14 1.38
N ALA A 49 -20.19 20.93 2.11
CA ALA A 49 -20.14 20.28 3.42
C ALA A 49 -19.58 18.85 3.33
N PHE A 50 -19.88 18.11 2.25
CA PHE A 50 -19.40 16.74 2.06
C PHE A 50 -17.92 16.66 1.72
N GLY A 51 -17.40 17.56 0.86
CA GLY A 51 -15.98 17.59 0.53
C GLY A 51 -15.10 17.80 1.76
N THR A 52 -15.48 18.77 2.61
CA THR A 52 -14.76 19.04 3.87
C THR A 52 -14.90 17.90 4.89
N LEU A 53 -16.07 17.25 4.96
CA LEU A 53 -16.30 16.09 5.82
C LEU A 53 -15.43 14.89 5.38
N GLY A 54 -15.43 14.56 4.10
CA GLY A 54 -14.63 13.48 3.52
C GLY A 54 -13.13 13.71 3.74
N ALA A 55 -12.65 14.93 3.44
CA ALA A 55 -11.24 15.29 3.60
C ALA A 55 -10.75 15.12 5.05
N ARG A 56 -11.54 15.53 6.05
CA ARG A 56 -11.18 15.34 7.47
C ARG A 56 -11.07 13.88 7.86
N ARG A 57 -11.98 13.04 7.36
CA ARG A 57 -12.00 11.60 7.65
C ARG A 57 -10.86 10.87 6.97
N GLU A 58 -10.58 11.20 5.71
CA GLU A 58 -9.43 10.67 4.96
C GLU A 58 -8.11 11.04 5.65
N MET A 59 -7.96 12.29 6.10
CA MET A 59 -6.77 12.72 6.85
C MET A 59 -6.63 12.02 8.20
N MET A 60 -7.74 11.77 8.91
CA MET A 60 -7.73 11.01 10.17
C MET A 60 -7.23 9.57 9.96
N ILE A 61 -7.75 8.88 8.94
CA ILE A 61 -7.33 7.51 8.60
C ILE A 61 -5.86 7.51 8.20
N GLY A 62 -5.47 8.44 7.34
CA GLY A 62 -4.10 8.59 6.87
C GLY A 62 -3.08 8.80 7.98
N PHE A 63 -3.39 9.70 8.92
CA PHE A 63 -2.56 9.98 10.09
C PHE A 63 -2.31 8.74 10.96
N LEU A 64 -3.29 7.85 11.05
CA LEU A 64 -3.20 6.61 11.82
C LEU A 64 -2.53 5.46 11.05
N ALA A 65 -2.70 5.43 9.73
CA ALA A 65 -2.18 4.38 8.86
C ALA A 65 -0.69 4.56 8.53
N GLU A 66 -0.21 5.81 8.39
CA GLU A 66 1.19 6.11 8.06
C GLU A 66 2.21 5.53 9.05
N PRO A 67 2.05 5.69 10.39
CA PRO A 67 2.96 5.08 11.36
C PRO A 67 2.97 3.55 11.29
N ALA A 68 1.81 2.94 11.03
CA ALA A 68 1.69 1.49 10.88
C ALA A 68 2.43 1.01 9.62
N LEU A 69 2.28 1.72 8.49
CA LEU A 69 3.01 1.44 7.26
C LEU A 69 4.53 1.56 7.46
N LEU A 70 4.97 2.61 8.15
CA LEU A 70 6.37 2.79 8.50
C LEU A 70 6.90 1.60 9.29
N MET A 71 6.19 1.13 10.32
CA MET A 71 6.64 -0.01 11.13
C MET A 71 6.72 -1.31 10.32
N VAL A 72 5.77 -1.54 9.40
CA VAL A 72 5.84 -2.67 8.47
C VAL A 72 7.12 -2.62 7.64
N LEU A 73 7.43 -1.44 7.09
CA LEU A 73 8.61 -1.25 6.25
C LEU A 73 9.90 -1.40 7.08
N PHE A 74 9.95 -0.84 8.28
CA PHE A 74 11.09 -1.01 9.19
C PHE A 74 11.42 -2.48 9.47
N ASN A 75 10.41 -3.32 9.67
CA ASN A 75 10.63 -4.76 9.87
C ASN A 75 11.39 -5.39 8.68
N THR A 76 10.99 -5.04 7.45
CA THR A 76 11.70 -5.52 6.26
C THR A 76 13.07 -4.87 6.06
N PHE A 77 13.25 -3.61 6.48
CA PHE A 77 14.52 -2.91 6.40
C PHE A 77 15.58 -3.50 7.33
N LEU A 78 15.21 -3.92 8.54
CA LEU A 78 16.13 -4.59 9.45
C LEU A 78 16.67 -5.87 8.84
N LEU A 79 15.83 -6.62 8.13
CA LEU A 79 16.21 -7.85 7.44
C LEU A 79 17.20 -7.65 6.30
N SER A 80 17.05 -6.56 5.53
CA SER A 80 17.90 -6.31 4.35
C SER A 80 19.05 -5.33 4.59
N GLY A 81 19.05 -4.62 5.73
CA GLY A 81 19.98 -3.53 6.02
C GLY A 81 19.81 -2.30 5.11
N SER A 82 18.70 -2.17 4.39
CA SER A 82 18.48 -1.06 3.45
C SER A 82 17.01 -0.64 3.37
N THR A 83 16.78 0.66 3.15
CA THR A 83 15.46 1.24 2.87
C THR A 83 15.05 1.13 1.40
N ALA A 84 15.97 0.69 0.54
CA ALA A 84 15.73 0.59 -0.90
C ALA A 84 14.98 -0.69 -1.27
N LEU A 85 13.77 -0.54 -1.85
CA LEU A 85 12.93 -1.67 -2.28
C LEU A 85 13.62 -2.65 -3.26
N PRO A 86 14.43 -2.19 -4.23
CA PRO A 86 15.12 -3.12 -5.13
C PRO A 86 16.15 -4.00 -4.42
N ARG A 87 16.84 -3.47 -3.39
CA ARG A 87 17.80 -4.25 -2.60
C ARG A 87 17.10 -5.30 -1.75
N LEU A 88 15.93 -4.97 -1.19
CA LEU A 88 15.09 -5.95 -0.49
C LEU A 88 14.80 -7.17 -1.38
N VAL A 89 14.31 -6.95 -2.59
CA VAL A 89 14.01 -8.01 -3.56
C VAL A 89 15.23 -8.86 -3.88
N GLU A 90 16.41 -8.25 -4.01
CA GLU A 90 17.68 -8.95 -4.27
C GLU A 90 18.13 -9.81 -3.07
N THR A 91 17.98 -9.30 -1.84
CA THR A 91 18.33 -10.04 -0.61
C THR A 91 17.44 -11.26 -0.37
N TYR A 92 16.12 -11.16 -0.62
CA TYR A 92 15.22 -12.32 -0.50
C TYR A 92 15.54 -13.45 -1.48
N ARG A 93 16.09 -13.11 -2.65
CA ARG A 93 16.45 -14.11 -3.66
C ARG A 93 17.70 -14.91 -3.28
N SER A 94 18.62 -14.31 -2.52
CA SER A 94 19.83 -15.00 -2.07
C SER A 94 19.56 -15.92 -0.87
N HIS A 95 18.50 -15.68 -0.09
CA HIS A 95 18.12 -16.47 1.09
C HIS A 95 16.64 -16.91 1.05
N PRO A 96 16.29 -17.91 0.20
CA PRO A 96 14.89 -18.28 -0.05
C PRO A 96 14.18 -19.02 1.11
N SER A 97 14.83 -19.26 2.25
CA SER A 97 14.46 -20.39 3.13
C SER A 97 13.95 -20.07 4.54
N LEU A 98 13.60 -18.83 4.90
CA LEU A 98 13.03 -18.56 6.22
C LEU A 98 11.78 -17.69 6.11
N ILE A 99 10.61 -18.32 6.25
CA ILE A 99 9.39 -17.60 6.65
C ILE A 99 9.64 -17.15 8.09
N GLU A 100 10.15 -15.95 8.26
CA GLU A 100 10.31 -15.39 9.59
C GLU A 100 8.94 -15.09 10.19
N PRO A 101 8.66 -15.49 11.44
CA PRO A 101 7.43 -15.14 12.13
C PRO A 101 7.19 -13.62 12.17
N SER A 102 8.27 -12.83 12.20
CA SER A 102 8.25 -11.36 12.12
C SER A 102 7.51 -10.86 10.86
N LEU A 103 7.78 -11.48 9.70
CA LEU A 103 7.21 -11.11 8.41
C LEU A 103 5.73 -11.43 8.32
N LEU A 104 5.27 -12.48 8.99
CA LEU A 104 3.84 -12.82 9.03
C LEU A 104 3.03 -11.73 9.73
N PHE A 105 3.50 -11.26 10.89
CA PHE A 105 2.85 -10.15 11.60
C PHE A 105 2.86 -8.86 10.78
N ALA A 106 3.99 -8.55 10.13
CA ALA A 106 4.08 -7.39 9.24
C ALA A 106 3.20 -7.52 7.99
N ALA A 107 3.03 -8.72 7.43
CA ALA A 107 2.15 -8.95 6.29
C ALA A 107 0.67 -8.71 6.64
N VAL A 108 0.23 -9.18 7.81
CA VAL A 108 -1.12 -8.91 8.30
C VAL A 108 -1.32 -7.41 8.57
N ALA A 109 -0.38 -6.77 9.26
CA ALA A 109 -0.41 -5.32 9.49
C ALA A 109 -0.45 -4.52 8.17
N PHE A 110 0.35 -4.93 7.17
CA PHE A 110 0.36 -4.33 5.85
C PHE A 110 -0.98 -4.47 5.14
N LEU A 111 -1.59 -5.67 5.18
CA LEU A 111 -2.90 -5.89 4.58
C LEU A 111 -3.95 -4.97 5.22
N MET A 112 -3.92 -4.81 6.55
CA MET A 112 -4.83 -3.92 7.25
C MET A 112 -4.67 -2.46 6.79
N VAL A 113 -3.42 -1.98 6.69
CA VAL A 113 -3.10 -0.64 6.18
C VAL A 113 -3.51 -0.48 4.72
N LEU A 114 -3.24 -1.48 3.87
CA LEU A 114 -3.62 -1.48 2.45
C LEU A 114 -5.13 -1.31 2.29
N LEU A 115 -5.94 -2.02 3.07
CA LEU A 115 -7.40 -1.88 3.02
C LEU A 115 -7.86 -0.49 3.47
N ALA A 116 -7.27 0.02 4.56
CA ALA A 116 -7.61 1.35 5.09
C ALA A 116 -7.27 2.49 4.11
N GLU A 117 -6.07 2.44 3.51
CA GLU A 117 -5.58 3.49 2.61
C GLU A 117 -6.25 3.48 1.24
N ASN A 118 -6.75 2.33 0.78
CA ASN A 118 -7.37 2.24 -0.55
C ASN A 118 -8.89 2.32 -0.50
N ALA A 119 -9.45 2.87 0.58
CA ALA A 119 -10.88 3.01 0.81
C ALA A 119 -11.67 1.69 0.63
N ARG A 120 -11.09 0.58 1.10
CA ARG A 120 -11.66 -0.77 0.99
C ARG A 120 -12.31 -1.22 2.29
N ILE A 121 -13.21 -2.19 2.19
CA ILE A 121 -13.84 -2.82 3.33
C ILE A 121 -12.74 -3.54 4.13
N PRO A 122 -12.68 -3.37 5.46
CA PRO A 122 -13.76 -2.94 6.35
C PRO A 122 -13.82 -1.44 6.69
N ILE A 123 -12.89 -0.61 6.20
CA ILE A 123 -12.76 0.80 6.65
C ILE A 123 -13.66 1.74 5.87
N ASP A 124 -13.65 1.63 4.54
CA ASP A 124 -14.59 2.34 3.69
C ASP A 124 -15.20 1.39 2.65
N ASN A 125 -16.23 1.85 1.93
CA ASN A 125 -16.83 1.11 0.84
C ASN A 125 -17.01 2.07 -0.34
N PRO A 126 -16.30 1.85 -1.47
CA PRO A 126 -16.35 2.75 -2.63
C PRO A 126 -17.71 2.72 -3.34
N VAL A 127 -18.54 1.71 -3.08
CA VAL A 127 -19.87 1.55 -3.71
C VAL A 127 -20.98 2.22 -2.89
N THR A 128 -20.69 2.65 -1.66
CA THR A 128 -21.71 3.23 -0.78
C THR A 128 -21.86 4.73 -1.02
N HIS A 129 -22.93 5.14 -1.69
CA HIS A 129 -23.31 6.55 -1.87
C HIS A 129 -24.21 7.07 -0.73
N LEU A 130 -23.94 6.65 0.52
CA LEU A 130 -24.65 7.17 1.69
C LEU A 130 -23.87 8.34 2.28
N GLU A 131 -24.34 9.54 1.97
CA GLU A 131 -23.74 10.84 2.27
C GLU A 131 -23.06 10.96 3.65
N LEU A 132 -23.68 10.42 4.70
CA LEU A 132 -23.17 10.54 6.08
C LEU A 132 -22.03 9.56 6.43
N THR A 133 -21.91 8.45 5.71
CA THR A 133 -20.94 7.38 6.00
C THR A 133 -19.80 7.29 4.99
N MET A 134 -19.87 8.11 3.94
CA MET A 134 -18.84 8.22 2.91
C MET A 134 -17.55 8.83 3.48
N ILE A 135 -16.41 8.32 3.04
CA ILE A 135 -15.10 8.92 3.31
C ILE A 135 -14.49 9.34 1.98
N HIS A 136 -14.09 8.37 1.15
CA HIS A 136 -13.46 8.66 -0.13
C HIS A 136 -14.44 9.27 -1.13
N GLU A 137 -15.62 8.66 -1.26
CA GLU A 137 -16.65 9.09 -2.21
C GLU A 137 -17.16 10.52 -1.94
N ALA A 138 -17.15 10.94 -0.66
CA ALA A 138 -17.58 12.30 -0.28
C ALA A 138 -16.64 13.38 -0.86
N MET A 139 -15.38 13.03 -1.15
CA MET A 139 -14.43 13.94 -1.81
C MET A 139 -14.64 14.04 -3.32
N LEU A 140 -15.40 13.10 -3.92
CA LEU A 140 -15.54 12.96 -5.37
C LEU A 140 -16.87 13.47 -5.94
N LEU A 141 -17.90 13.66 -5.11
CA LEU A 141 -19.28 13.93 -5.53
C LEU A 141 -19.46 15.03 -6.59
N GLU A 142 -18.65 16.08 -6.50
CA GLU A 142 -18.78 17.27 -7.33
C GLU A 142 -17.93 17.19 -8.62
N TYR A 143 -17.07 16.17 -8.73
CA TYR A 143 -16.27 15.94 -9.93
C TYR A 143 -17.08 15.19 -10.97
N SER A 144 -16.92 15.60 -12.23
CA SER A 144 -17.58 14.96 -13.37
C SER A 144 -16.62 14.70 -14.52
N ALA A 145 -16.99 13.74 -15.36
CA ALA A 145 -16.34 13.38 -16.62
C ALA A 145 -14.81 13.25 -16.50
N ARG A 146 -14.05 14.13 -17.16
CA ARG A 146 -12.57 14.10 -17.19
C ARG A 146 -11.94 14.16 -15.80
N HIS A 147 -12.46 15.02 -14.93
CA HIS A 147 -11.85 15.21 -13.61
C HIS A 147 -12.09 13.99 -12.73
N LEU A 148 -13.32 13.46 -12.75
CA LEU A 148 -13.65 12.20 -12.08
C LEU A 148 -12.78 11.05 -12.60
N ALA A 149 -12.59 10.94 -13.91
CA ALA A 149 -11.75 9.89 -14.50
C ALA A 149 -10.29 9.96 -14.01
N LEU A 150 -9.75 11.17 -13.81
CA LEU A 150 -8.40 11.35 -13.27
C LEU A 150 -8.31 10.93 -11.79
N MET A 151 -9.35 11.21 -11.00
CA MET A 151 -9.42 10.83 -9.58
C MET A 151 -9.53 9.31 -9.43
N GLU A 152 -10.42 8.67 -10.20
CA GLU A 152 -10.59 7.22 -10.25
C GLU A 152 -9.32 6.50 -10.72
N TRP A 153 -8.64 7.06 -11.73
CA TRP A 153 -7.37 6.54 -12.19
C TRP A 153 -6.28 6.66 -11.11
N ALA A 154 -6.25 7.76 -10.37
CA ALA A 154 -5.32 7.93 -9.26
C ALA A 154 -5.61 6.94 -8.11
N ALA A 155 -6.88 6.70 -7.77
CA ALA A 155 -7.29 5.71 -6.78
C ALA A 155 -6.90 4.28 -7.21
N SER A 156 -7.12 3.95 -8.48
CA SER A 156 -6.72 2.67 -9.08
C SER A 156 -5.20 2.46 -9.04
N LEU A 157 -4.43 3.51 -9.37
CA LEU A 157 -2.97 3.50 -9.25
C LEU A 157 -2.50 3.37 -7.80
N LYS A 158 -3.18 4.01 -6.84
CA LYS A 158 -2.88 3.86 -5.41
C LYS A 158 -2.99 2.38 -5.00
N LEU A 159 -4.09 1.71 -5.36
CA LEU A 159 -4.29 0.30 -5.06
C LEU A 159 -3.23 -0.59 -5.72
N PHE A 160 -2.94 -0.34 -7.00
CA PHE A 160 -1.87 -1.02 -7.72
C PHE A 160 -0.51 -0.86 -7.03
N ASN A 161 -0.16 0.37 -6.62
CA ASN A 161 1.11 0.66 -5.96
C ASN A 161 1.22 -0.05 -4.60
N TYR A 162 0.17 -0.04 -3.79
CA TYR A 162 0.13 -0.79 -2.53
C TYR A 162 0.26 -2.31 -2.77
N ALA A 163 -0.42 -2.87 -3.78
CA ALA A 163 -0.27 -4.28 -4.13
C ALA A 163 1.17 -4.61 -4.55
N CYS A 164 1.79 -3.79 -5.40
CA CYS A 164 3.18 -3.97 -5.83
C CYS A 164 4.19 -3.83 -4.69
N ILE A 165 3.97 -2.90 -3.74
CA ILE A 165 4.79 -2.81 -2.52
C ILE A 165 4.64 -4.10 -1.71
N GLY A 166 3.42 -4.57 -1.47
CA GLY A 166 3.18 -5.82 -0.74
C GLY A 166 3.87 -7.02 -1.40
N PHE A 167 3.83 -7.11 -2.74
CA PHE A 167 4.57 -8.14 -3.47
C PHE A 167 6.08 -7.97 -3.31
N ALA A 168 6.62 -6.77 -3.43
CA ALA A 168 8.07 -6.55 -3.26
C ALA A 168 8.54 -6.90 -1.84
N LEU A 169 7.71 -6.67 -0.81
CA LEU A 169 8.05 -6.91 0.59
C LEU A 169 7.93 -8.38 1.02
N PHE A 170 6.81 -9.03 0.67
CA PHE A 170 6.46 -10.34 1.23
C PHE A 170 6.52 -11.48 0.22
N LEU A 171 6.35 -11.17 -1.08
CA LEU A 171 6.36 -12.17 -2.16
C LEU A 171 7.20 -11.68 -3.35
N PRO A 172 8.53 -11.50 -3.23
CA PRO A 172 9.37 -10.92 -4.27
C PRO A 172 9.65 -11.85 -5.48
N TRP A 173 9.05 -13.05 -5.52
CA TRP A 173 9.19 -14.01 -6.62
C TRP A 173 8.72 -13.45 -7.98
N GLY A 174 9.40 -13.79 -9.07
CA GLY A 174 9.00 -13.35 -10.41
C GLY A 174 9.34 -11.90 -10.78
N ILE A 175 10.08 -11.18 -9.94
CA ILE A 175 10.66 -9.88 -10.31
C ILE A 175 12.00 -10.12 -11.02
N ALA A 176 12.18 -9.52 -12.21
CA ALA A 176 13.41 -9.65 -12.99
C ALA A 176 14.56 -8.87 -12.33
N THR A 177 15.65 -9.56 -12.01
CA THR A 177 16.87 -8.92 -11.48
C THR A 177 17.78 -8.47 -12.62
N ARG A 178 18.77 -7.62 -12.30
CA ARG A 178 19.76 -7.08 -13.26
C ARG A 178 20.53 -8.17 -14.04
N THR A 179 20.57 -9.39 -13.51
CA THR A 179 21.19 -10.58 -14.14
C THR A 179 20.25 -11.35 -15.08
N THR A 180 18.94 -11.12 -15.01
CA THR A 180 17.90 -11.87 -15.77
C THR A 180 17.12 -10.95 -16.72
N SER A 181 17.55 -9.71 -16.93
CA SER A 181 16.87 -8.69 -17.73
C SER A 181 16.99 -8.90 -19.26
N ASN A 182 16.80 -10.13 -19.72
CA ASN A 182 16.54 -10.42 -21.14
C ASN A 182 15.06 -10.17 -21.46
N VAL A 183 14.73 -9.95 -22.74
CA VAL A 183 13.34 -9.71 -23.21
C VAL A 183 12.38 -10.80 -22.71
N LEU A 184 12.79 -12.07 -22.78
CA LEU A 184 12.03 -13.20 -22.24
C LEU A 184 11.82 -13.11 -20.72
N GLY A 185 12.85 -12.71 -19.97
CA GLY A 185 12.76 -12.53 -18.52
C GLY A 185 11.77 -11.42 -18.13
N LEU A 186 11.71 -10.35 -18.92
CA LEU A 186 10.75 -9.26 -18.71
C LEU A 186 9.31 -9.72 -19.00
N ILE A 187 9.09 -10.48 -20.06
CA ILE A 187 7.77 -11.04 -20.40
C ILE A 187 7.28 -11.95 -19.27
N ILE A 188 8.15 -12.82 -18.75
CA ILE A 188 7.83 -13.70 -17.62
C ILE A 188 7.50 -12.88 -16.37
N ALA A 189 8.26 -11.82 -16.09
CA ALA A 189 8.01 -10.96 -14.93
C ALA A 189 6.66 -10.22 -15.03
N VAL A 190 6.30 -9.73 -16.22
CA VAL A 190 4.98 -9.13 -16.47
C VAL A 190 3.86 -10.15 -16.31
N ALA A 191 4.03 -11.36 -16.84
CA ALA A 191 3.06 -12.44 -16.68
C ALA A 191 2.89 -12.85 -15.20
N ALA A 192 4.01 -12.95 -14.46
CA ALA A 192 3.99 -13.23 -13.03
C ALA A 192 3.28 -12.12 -12.24
N LEU A 193 3.56 -10.85 -12.54
CA LEU A 193 2.88 -9.71 -11.93
C LEU A 193 1.38 -9.74 -12.21
N ALA A 194 0.98 -9.99 -13.46
CA ALA A 194 -0.43 -10.11 -13.83
C ALA A 194 -1.13 -11.24 -13.05
N GLY A 195 -0.49 -12.41 -12.94
CA GLY A 195 -0.99 -13.53 -12.13
C GLY A 195 -1.17 -13.15 -10.66
N LYS A 196 -0.19 -12.48 -10.05
CA LYS A 196 -0.30 -12.02 -8.66
C LYS A 196 -1.42 -11.00 -8.47
N LEU A 197 -1.60 -10.08 -9.40
CA LEU A 197 -2.67 -9.08 -9.33
C LEU A 197 -4.04 -9.73 -9.46
N ILE A 198 -4.21 -10.75 -10.30
CA ILE A 198 -5.46 -11.53 -10.38
C ILE A 198 -5.74 -12.21 -9.03
N VAL A 199 -4.75 -12.87 -8.44
CA VAL A 199 -4.90 -13.54 -7.13
C VAL A 199 -5.20 -12.54 -6.02
N ALA A 200 -4.48 -11.41 -5.97
CA ALA A 200 -4.71 -10.37 -4.97
C ALA A 200 -6.08 -9.69 -5.15
N GLY A 201 -6.52 -9.49 -6.40
CA GLY A 201 -7.85 -8.99 -6.71
C GLY A 201 -8.95 -9.96 -6.27
N ALA A 202 -8.77 -11.26 -6.51
CA ALA A 202 -9.70 -12.28 -6.04
C ALA A 202 -9.74 -12.36 -4.49
N ALA A 203 -8.58 -12.26 -3.83
CA ALA A 203 -8.49 -12.23 -2.38
C ALA A 203 -9.16 -10.97 -1.80
N LEU A 204 -8.94 -9.81 -2.42
CA LEU A 204 -9.61 -8.56 -2.03
C LEU A 204 -11.13 -8.69 -2.18
N ALA A 205 -11.61 -9.22 -3.31
CA ALA A 205 -13.04 -9.44 -3.52
C ALA A 205 -13.64 -10.40 -2.49
N LEU A 206 -12.91 -11.46 -2.12
CA LEU A 206 -13.32 -12.38 -1.06
C LEU A 206 -13.42 -11.66 0.30
N ILE A 207 -12.41 -10.86 0.66
CA ILE A 207 -12.40 -10.07 1.91
C ILE A 207 -13.59 -9.11 1.94
N GLU A 208 -13.83 -8.37 0.85
CA GLU A 208 -14.95 -7.43 0.73
C GLU A 208 -16.31 -8.12 0.80
N THR A 209 -16.42 -9.37 0.31
CA THR A 209 -17.66 -10.16 0.36
C THR A 209 -17.93 -10.73 1.76
N LEU A 210 -16.87 -11.11 2.48
CA LEU A 210 -16.97 -11.72 3.82
C LEU A 210 -17.02 -10.70 4.97
N SER A 211 -16.60 -9.47 4.72
CA SER A 211 -16.44 -8.43 5.75
C SER A 211 -17.57 -7.42 5.71
N ALA A 212 -17.94 -6.90 6.87
CA ALA A 212 -18.88 -5.77 6.98
C ALA A 212 -18.13 -4.44 7.12
N LYS A 213 -18.73 -3.36 6.62
CA LYS A 213 -18.23 -2.00 6.82
C LYS A 213 -18.26 -1.64 8.32
N LEU A 214 -17.11 -1.26 8.86
CA LEU A 214 -16.98 -0.78 10.24
C LEU A 214 -17.52 0.64 10.37
N ARG A 215 -17.96 0.97 11.58
CA ARG A 215 -18.27 2.36 11.93
C ARG A 215 -16.97 3.15 11.99
N ILE A 216 -16.99 4.40 11.53
CA ILE A 216 -15.82 5.28 11.50
C ILE A 216 -15.10 5.40 12.85
N PHE A 217 -15.84 5.35 13.96
CA PHE A 217 -15.28 5.39 15.31
C PHE A 217 -14.39 4.19 15.66
N ARG A 218 -14.49 3.08 14.93
CA ARG A 218 -13.64 1.89 15.08
C ARG A 218 -12.41 1.91 14.16
N ALA A 219 -12.31 2.87 13.23
CA ALA A 219 -11.15 2.99 12.36
C ALA A 219 -9.84 3.22 13.16
N PRO A 220 -9.83 4.03 14.24
CA PRO A 220 -8.66 4.16 15.11
C PRO A 220 -8.26 2.84 15.77
N GLU A 221 -9.21 2.06 16.29
CA GLU A 221 -8.93 0.76 16.89
C GLU A 221 -8.32 -0.21 15.86
N TYR A 222 -8.89 -0.27 14.66
CA TYR A 222 -8.38 -1.10 13.57
C TYR A 222 -6.94 -0.73 13.18
N LEU A 223 -6.64 0.55 12.99
CA LEU A 223 -5.29 1.00 12.63
C LEU A 223 -4.29 0.89 13.79
N ALA A 224 -4.75 1.07 15.03
CA ALA A 224 -3.94 0.80 16.20
C ALA A 224 -3.55 -0.69 16.29
N THR A 225 -4.47 -1.61 15.99
CA THR A 225 -4.14 -3.04 15.93
C THR A 225 -3.13 -3.35 14.82
N ALA A 226 -3.25 -2.72 13.65
CA ALA A 226 -2.26 -2.85 12.58
C ALA A 226 -0.86 -2.36 13.03
N PHE A 227 -0.80 -1.21 13.71
CA PHE A 227 0.43 -0.68 14.28
C PHE A 227 1.05 -1.62 15.32
N ILE A 228 0.26 -2.12 16.27
CA ILE A 228 0.73 -3.06 17.30
C ILE A 228 1.24 -4.35 16.67
N LEU A 229 0.56 -4.89 15.65
CA LEU A 229 1.03 -6.08 14.91
C LEU A 229 2.38 -5.82 14.21
N ALA A 230 2.55 -4.65 13.59
CA ALA A 230 3.82 -4.29 12.95
C ALA A 230 4.95 -4.16 13.97
N VAL A 231 4.70 -3.53 15.12
CA VAL A 231 5.66 -3.43 16.23
C VAL A 231 5.97 -4.82 16.82
N LEU A 232 4.97 -5.68 16.97
CA LEU A 232 5.16 -7.05 17.42
C LEU A 232 6.07 -7.83 16.45
N GLY A 233 5.84 -7.70 15.15
CA GLY A 233 6.71 -8.28 14.12
C GLY A 233 8.17 -7.82 14.26
N LEU A 234 8.38 -6.53 14.49
CA LEU A 234 9.70 -5.94 14.73
C LEU A 234 10.37 -6.52 15.99
N LEU A 235 9.64 -6.59 17.11
CA LEU A 235 10.15 -7.14 18.38
C LEU A 235 10.51 -8.62 18.25
N VAL A 236 9.67 -9.40 17.55
CA VAL A 236 9.94 -10.81 17.28
C VAL A 236 11.22 -10.97 16.46
N HIS A 237 11.42 -10.14 15.43
CA HIS A 237 12.66 -10.14 14.67
C HIS A 237 13.88 -9.84 15.56
N LEU A 238 13.82 -8.83 16.43
CA LEU A 238 14.92 -8.49 17.33
C LEU A 238 15.22 -9.59 18.36
N LEU A 239 14.20 -10.25 18.90
CA LEU A 239 14.37 -11.31 19.89
C LEU A 239 14.96 -12.60 19.29
N LEU A 240 14.57 -12.94 18.06
CA LEU A 240 15.07 -14.12 17.35
C LEU A 240 16.41 -13.86 16.66
N GLY A 241 16.59 -12.65 16.11
CA GLY A 241 17.81 -12.21 15.43
C GLY A 241 18.98 -11.90 16.38
N GLY A 242 18.72 -11.67 17.66
CA GLY A 242 19.75 -11.51 18.69
C GLY A 242 20.49 -12.79 19.11
N GLN A 243 20.21 -13.93 18.47
CA GLN A 243 20.85 -15.23 18.76
C GLN A 243 21.83 -15.70 17.67
N ALA A 244 22.25 -14.83 16.76
CA ALA A 244 23.25 -15.11 15.71
C ALA A 244 24.53 -14.30 15.91
#